data_AF-A0A3B9AV57-F1
#
_entry.id   AF-A0A3B9AV57-F1
#
_cell.length_a   1.000
_cell.length_b   1.000
_cell.length_c   1.000
_cell.angle_alpha   90.00
_cell.angle_beta   90.00
_cell.angle_gamma   90.00
#
_symmetry.space_group_name_H-M   'P 1'
#
loop_
_entity.id
_entity.type
_entity.pdbx_description
1 polymer ?
#
loop_
_entity_poly.entity_id
_entity_poly.type
_entity_poly.pdbx_seq_one_letter_code
_entity_poly.pdbx_strand_id
1 'polypeptide(L)' 'MGYQLTLETKNLAKNVYLQTDEEGFFSHNYFDLLPDKTIQVLFKTTKELADPKKAFRVKTLVDAVE' A
#
# COMPACT_ATOMS: atom_id res chain seq x y z
N MET A 1 -1.14 15.32 -8.19
CA MET A 1 -0.74 14.23 -9.11
C MET A 1 -0.31 13.06 -8.25
N GLY A 2 -0.43 11.82 -8.73
CA GLY A 2 -0.14 10.64 -7.92
C GLY A 2 -0.72 9.36 -8.51
N TYR A 3 -0.60 8.28 -7.73
CA TYR A 3 -0.99 6.94 -8.13
C TYR A 3 -2.02 6.40 -7.15
N GLN A 4 -3.14 5.89 -7.68
CA GLN A 4 -4.16 5.23 -6.88
C GLN A 4 -3.82 3.76 -6.72
N LEU A 5 -3.58 3.33 -5.48
CA LEU A 5 -3.41 1.92 -5.12
C LEU A 5 -4.75 1.35 -4.68
N THR A 6 -5.15 0.23 -5.31
CA THR A 6 -6.32 -0.55 -4.91
C THR A 6 -5.84 -1.83 -4.24
N LEU A 7 -6.23 -2.04 -2.98
CA LEU A 7 -5.80 -3.19 -2.18
C LEU A 7 -6.99 -4.06 -1.81
N GLU A 8 -6.77 -5.37 -1.93
CA GLU A 8 -7.73 -6.42 -1.61
C GLU A 8 -6.99 -7.62 -1.00
N THR A 9 -7.68 -8.42 -0.21
CA THR A 9 -7.12 -9.60 0.45
C THR A 9 -8.17 -10.69 0.63
N LYS A 10 -7.73 -11.96 0.66
CA LYS A 10 -8.56 -13.12 0.99
C LYS A 10 -8.63 -13.39 2.50
N ASN A 11 -7.63 -12.92 3.25
CA ASN A 11 -7.49 -13.14 4.69
C ASN A 11 -7.37 -11.79 5.42
N LEU A 12 -7.66 -11.74 6.72
CA LEU A 12 -7.39 -10.55 7.52
C LEU A 12 -5.91 -10.18 7.44
N ALA A 13 -5.60 -9.03 6.84
CA ALA A 13 -4.26 -8.46 6.81
C ALA A 13 -4.16 -7.37 7.87
N LYS A 14 -3.53 -7.71 9.01
CA LYS A 14 -3.35 -6.75 10.11
C LYS A 14 -2.17 -5.82 9.87
N ASN A 15 -2.30 -4.56 10.28
CA ASN A 15 -1.24 -3.55 10.21
C ASN A 15 -0.56 -3.48 8.82
N VAL A 16 -1.36 -3.40 7.76
CA VAL A 16 -0.88 -3.20 6.38
C VAL A 16 0.00 -1.97 6.35
N TYR A 17 1.25 -2.19 5.96
CA TYR A 17 2.29 -1.19 5.80
C TYR A 17 2.68 -1.09 4.32
N LEU A 18 2.34 0.03 3.71
CA LEU A 18 2.71 0.41 2.35
C LEU A 18 4.02 1.18 2.37
N GLN A 19 4.95 0.80 1.49
CA GLN A 19 6.25 1.45 1.39
C GLN A 19 6.73 1.51 -0.07
N THR A 20 7.59 2.48 -0.35
CA THR A 20 8.23 2.71 -1.64
C THR A 20 9.56 3.44 -1.40
N ASP A 21 10.49 3.33 -2.34
CA ASP A 21 11.74 4.12 -2.32
C ASP A 21 11.53 5.53 -2.91
N GLU A 22 10.35 5.78 -3.47
CA GLU A 22 9.99 7.01 -4.14
C GLU A 22 9.55 8.09 -3.16
N GLU A 23 9.92 9.34 -3.45
CA GLU A 23 9.55 10.47 -2.62
C GLU A 23 8.04 10.79 -2.75
N GLY A 24 7.33 10.77 -1.63
CA GLY A 24 5.90 11.07 -1.59
C GLY A 24 5.24 10.66 -0.27
N PHE A 25 3.90 10.73 -0.25
CA PHE A 25 3.09 10.42 0.94
C PHE A 25 1.88 9.56 0.57
N PHE A 26 1.60 8.53 1.37
CA PHE A 26 0.37 7.76 1.29
C PHE A 26 -0.77 8.48 2.05
N SER A 27 -1.96 8.54 1.45
CA SER A 27 -3.14 9.10 2.12
C SER A 27 -3.61 8.28 3.33
N HIS A 28 -3.26 7.00 3.35
CA HIS A 28 -3.56 6.07 4.43
C HIS A 28 -2.49 4.98 4.48
N ASN A 29 -2.05 4.62 5.68
CA ASN A 29 -1.09 3.56 5.94
C ASN A 29 -1.36 3.01 7.36
N TYR A 30 -0.75 1.87 7.71
CA TYR A 30 -0.87 1.23 9.03
C TYR A 30 -2.31 0.87 9.42
N PHE A 31 -3.04 0.20 8.51
CA PHE A 31 -4.45 -0.16 8.72
C PHE A 31 -4.67 -1.67 8.65
N ASP A 32 -5.78 -2.14 9.22
CA ASP A 32 -6.24 -3.51 9.01
C ASP A 32 -7.08 -3.57 7.71
N LEU A 33 -6.81 -4.56 6.87
CA LEU A 33 -7.61 -4.85 5.67
C LEU A 33 -8.36 -6.17 5.87
N LEU A 34 -9.69 -6.09 5.85
CA LEU A 34 -10.56 -7.25 6.02
C LEU A 34 -10.72 -8.01 4.69
N PRO A 35 -10.99 -9.34 4.73
CA PRO A 35 -11.43 -10.08 3.55
C PRO A 35 -12.61 -9.41 2.85
N ASP A 36 -12.65 -9.50 1.52
CA ASP A 36 -13.74 -8.99 0.66
C ASP A 36 -14.00 -7.48 0.79
N LYS A 37 -13.07 -6.73 1.39
CA LYS A 37 -13.07 -5.28 1.42
C LYS A 37 -11.96 -4.76 0.50
N THR A 38 -12.35 -3.85 -0.37
CA THR A 38 -11.42 -3.08 -1.20
C THR A 38 -11.13 -1.75 -0.53
N ILE A 39 -9.85 -1.43 -0.35
CA ILE A 39 -9.40 -0.11 0.10
C ILE A 39 -8.63 0.57 -1.02
N GLN A 40 -8.83 1.88 -1.11
CA GLN A 40 -8.19 2.75 -2.06
C GLN A 40 -7.28 3.74 -1.33
N VAL A 41 -5.99 3.72 -1.67
CA VAL A 41 -4.97 4.60 -1.09
C VAL A 41 -4.33 5.44 -2.19
N LEU A 42 -4.27 6.75 -2.00
CA LEU A 42 -3.57 7.65 -2.92
C LEU A 42 -2.13 7.83 -2.46
N PHE A 43 -1.17 7.43 -3.31
CA PHE A 43 0.22 7.87 -3.17
C PHE A 43 0.41 9.20 -3.89
N LYS A 44 0.61 10.26 -3.11
CA LYS A 44 0.84 11.62 -3.61
C LYS A 44 2.32 11.84 -3.84
N THR A 45 2.68 12.18 -5.07
CA THR A 45 4.04 12.53 -5.46
C THR A 45 4.01 13.55 -6.60
N THR A 46 5.11 14.28 -6.77
CA THR A 46 5.36 15.15 -7.92
C THR A 46 6.18 14.46 -9.01
N LYS A 47 6.71 13.26 -8.73
CA LYS A 47 7.53 12.47 -9.66
C LYS A 47 6.65 11.53 -10.48
N GLU A 48 6.99 11.38 -11.75
CA GLU A 48 6.51 10.26 -12.56
C GLU A 48 7.38 9.04 -12.28
N LEU A 49 6.75 7.93 -11.89
CA LEU A 49 7.44 6.69 -11.59
C LEU A 49 7.71 5.92 -12.88
N ALA A 50 8.95 5.45 -13.05
CA ALA A 50 9.37 4.71 -14.24
C ALA A 50 8.61 3.37 -14.40
N ASP A 51 8.36 2.66 -13.29
CA ASP A 51 7.51 1.45 -13.26
C ASP A 51 6.60 1.47 -12.02
N PRO A 52 5.42 2.12 -12.09
CA PRO A 52 4.52 2.23 -10.96
C PRO A 52 4.05 0.88 -10.40
N LYS A 53 4.05 -0.20 -11.21
CA LYS A 53 3.58 -1.53 -10.77
C LYS A 53 4.59 -2.23 -9.86
N LYS A 54 5.88 -1.86 -9.93
CA LYS A 54 6.96 -2.44 -9.11
C LYS A 54 7.46 -1.49 -8.01
N ALA A 55 7.02 -0.23 -8.03
CA ALA A 55 7.50 0.79 -7.11
C ALA A 55 7.02 0.60 -5.66
N PHE A 56 6.01 -0.23 -5.42
CA PHE A 56 5.37 -0.37 -4.11
C PHE A 56 5.58 -1.76 -3.54
N ARG A 57 5.80 -1.81 -2.23
CA ARG A 57 5.87 -3.05 -1.45
C ARG A 57 4.84 -2.97 -0.33
N VAL A 58 4.29 -4.12 0.02
CA VAL A 58 3.31 -4.28 1.09
C VAL A 58 3.89 -5.23 2.13
N LYS A 59 3.77 -4.87 3.40
CA LYS A 59 3.99 -5.77 4.54
C LYS A 59 2.77 -5.76 5.43
N THR A 60 2.59 -6.82 6.19
CA THR A 60 1.54 -6.99 7.19
C THR A 60 2.16 -7.49 8.50
N LEU A 61 1.36 -7.60 9.56
CA LEU A 61 1.83 -8.09 10.84
C LEU A 61 2.40 -9.51 10.76
N VAL A 62 1.81 -10.39 9.95
CA VAL A 62 2.30 -11.78 9.84
C VAL A 62 3.69 -11.82 9.20
N ASP A 63 3.97 -10.94 8.24
CA ASP A 63 5.30 -10.83 7.60
C ASP A 63 6.40 -10.31 8.54
N ALA A 64 6.07 -9.88 9.76
CA ALA A 64 7.01 -9.38 10.75
C ALA A 64 7.38 -10.41 11.84
N VAL A 65 6.64 -11.51 11.92
CA VAL A 65 6.85 -12.60 12.89
C VAL A 65 7.32 -13.90 12.24
N GLU A 66 7.41 -13.94 10.91
CA GLU A 66 8.07 -14.99 10.11
C GLU A 66 9.47 -14.56 9.67
#